data_AF-A0A8S3TL79-F1
#
_entry.id   AF-A0A8S3TL79-F1
#
_cell.length_a   1.000
_cell.length_b   1.000
_cell.length_c   1.000
_cell.angle_alpha   90.00
_cell.angle_beta   90.00
_cell.angle_gamma   90.00
#
_symmetry.space_group_name_H-M   'P 1'
#
loop_
_entity.id
_entity.type
_entity.pdbx_description
1 polymer ?
#
loop_
_entity_poly.entity_id
_entity_poly.type
_entity_poly.pdbx_seq_one_letter_code
_entity_poly.pdbx_strand_id
1 'polypeptide(L)'
;MRVLGDGDSSVFCNYQGRGARMGRPATKEVCANHVCKCYRSNLEKMVTENPLYKGRYHVSKTTRVRLVAALRCAIHFKSTELKEQTVDVSTAIKRLRHDIINSVNHVFGKHDQCSDFCRAKAQQTDTSFDIHTCTTSNTDHSTTSSPTIIENSDEPDQLDCQIDF
;
A
#
# COMPACT_ATOMS: atom_id res chain seq x y z
N MET A 1 -20.59 -7.22 -22.71
CA MET A 1 -19.17 -6.92 -22.99
C MET A 1 -18.59 -6.24 -21.76
N ARG A 2 -17.38 -6.59 -21.32
CA ARG A 2 -16.70 -5.90 -20.21
C ARG A 2 -15.86 -4.77 -20.79
N VAL A 3 -16.00 -3.56 -20.25
CA VAL A 3 -15.24 -2.40 -20.69
C VAL A 3 -14.43 -1.88 -19.51
N LEU A 4 -13.11 -1.90 -19.67
CA LEU A 4 -12.18 -1.25 -18.75
C LEU A 4 -12.08 0.22 -19.14
N GLY A 5 -12.50 1.12 -18.25
CA GLY A 5 -12.51 2.55 -18.54
C GLY A 5 -11.97 3.36 -17.35
N ASP A 6 -11.14 4.36 -17.64
CA ASP A 6 -10.44 5.22 -16.67
C ASP A 6 -11.35 6.27 -15.98
N GLY A 7 -12.61 5.92 -15.75
CA GLY A 7 -13.42 6.65 -14.77
C GLY A 7 -14.35 7.74 -15.29
N ASP A 8 -14.29 8.23 -16.53
CA ASP A 8 -15.29 9.22 -16.97
C ASP A 8 -16.67 8.56 -17.15
N SER A 9 -17.62 8.95 -16.28
CA SER A 9 -19.00 8.47 -16.33
C SER A 9 -19.69 8.86 -17.64
N SER A 10 -19.36 10.03 -18.21
CA SER A 10 -19.89 10.51 -19.49
C SER A 10 -19.52 9.62 -20.68
N VAL A 11 -18.29 9.11 -20.74
CA VAL A 11 -17.83 8.20 -21.80
C VAL A 11 -18.54 6.86 -21.71
N PHE A 12 -18.70 6.32 -20.50
CA PHE A 12 -19.45 5.09 -20.30
C PHE A 12 -20.95 5.26 -20.60
N CYS A 13 -21.56 6.38 -20.19
CA CYS A 13 -22.95 6.69 -20.53
C CYS A 13 -23.16 6.78 -22.05
N ASN A 14 -22.25 7.43 -22.77
CA ASN A 14 -22.28 7.50 -24.23
C ASN A 14 -22.10 6.12 -24.88
N TYR A 15 -21.19 5.31 -24.34
CA TYR A 15 -20.96 3.94 -24.80
C TYR A 15 -22.20 3.07 -24.57
N GLN A 16 -22.80 3.14 -23.39
CA GLN A 16 -24.00 2.39 -23.03
C GLN A 16 -25.20 2.83 -23.88
N GLY A 17 -25.37 4.13 -24.11
CA GLY A 17 -26.43 4.66 -24.98
C GLY A 17 -26.33 4.20 -26.44
N ARG A 18 -25.11 3.99 -26.96
CA ARG A 18 -24.87 3.43 -28.31
C ARG A 18 -24.92 1.91 -28.35
N GLY A 19 -24.33 1.23 -27.36
CA GLY A 19 -24.26 -0.24 -27.26
C GLY A 19 -25.58 -0.90 -26.85
N ALA A 20 -26.41 -0.23 -26.05
CA ALA A 20 -27.75 -0.71 -25.70
C ALA A 20 -28.68 -0.76 -26.92
N ARG A 21 -28.50 0.13 -27.90
CA ARG A 21 -29.22 0.06 -29.19
C ARG A 21 -28.89 -1.20 -30.00
N MET A 22 -27.75 -1.85 -29.72
CA MET A 22 -27.32 -3.10 -30.35
C MET A 22 -27.55 -4.33 -29.44
N GLY A 23 -28.31 -4.19 -28.35
CA GLY A 23 -28.69 -5.31 -27.48
C GLY A 23 -27.56 -5.92 -26.66
N ARG A 24 -26.40 -5.27 -26.56
CA ARG A 24 -25.23 -5.78 -25.80
C ARG A 24 -24.99 -4.92 -24.57
N PRO A 25 -25.48 -5.33 -23.38
CA PRO A 25 -25.19 -4.59 -22.16
C PRO A 25 -23.68 -4.60 -21.88
N ALA A 26 -23.20 -3.43 -21.50
CA ALA A 26 -21.82 -3.19 -21.11
C ALA A 26 -21.74 -3.02 -19.60
N THR A 27 -20.77 -3.65 -18.97
CA THR A 27 -20.44 -3.43 -17.55
C THR A 27 -19.18 -2.59 -17.47
N LYS A 28 -19.23 -1.50 -16.70
CA LYS A 28 -18.05 -0.68 -16.40
C LYS A 28 -17.27 -1.38 -15.31
N GLU A 29 -16.01 -1.68 -15.59
CA GLU A 29 -15.05 -2.20 -14.62
C GLU A 29 -13.90 -1.19 -14.45
N VAL A 30 -13.46 -1.02 -13.21
CA VAL A 30 -12.41 -0.06 -12.83
C VAL A 30 -11.15 -0.83 -12.50
N CYS A 31 -10.00 -0.42 -13.04
CA CYS A 31 -8.72 -1.08 -12.77
C CYS A 31 -8.16 -0.70 -11.39
N ALA A 32 -7.29 -1.56 -10.85
CA ALA A 32 -6.64 -1.34 -9.56
C ALA A 32 -5.89 0.01 -9.48
N ASN A 33 -5.23 0.41 -10.57
CA ASN A 33 -4.52 1.69 -10.65
C ASN A 33 -5.48 2.87 -10.48
N HIS A 34 -6.64 2.83 -11.12
CA HIS A 34 -7.64 3.87 -11.00
C HIS A 34 -8.21 3.93 -9.58
N VAL A 35 -8.52 2.78 -8.97
CA VAL A 35 -8.96 2.71 -7.56
C VAL A 35 -7.92 3.36 -6.63
N CYS A 36 -6.63 3.04 -6.81
CA CYS A 36 -5.55 3.61 -6.00
C CYS A 36 -5.39 5.12 -6.22
N LYS A 37 -5.51 5.59 -7.48
CA LYS A 37 -5.44 7.01 -7.83
C LYS A 37 -6.58 7.79 -7.18
N CYS A 38 -7.82 7.33 -7.31
CA CYS A 38 -8.99 7.93 -6.66
C CYS A 38 -8.84 7.98 -5.14
N TYR A 39 -8.40 6.87 -4.54
CA TYR A 39 -8.20 6.78 -3.10
C TYR A 39 -7.15 7.80 -2.61
N ARG A 40 -5.99 7.87 -3.29
CA ARG A 40 -4.96 8.87 -3.00
C ARG A 40 -5.48 10.30 -3.13
N SER A 41 -6.14 10.64 -4.24
CA SER A 41 -6.68 11.98 -4.47
C SER A 41 -7.71 12.38 -3.41
N ASN A 42 -8.54 11.44 -2.95
CA ASN A 42 -9.49 11.70 -1.86
C ASN A 42 -8.80 11.94 -0.52
N LEU A 43 -7.75 11.18 -0.19
CA LEU A 43 -6.93 11.43 1.00
C LEU A 43 -6.21 12.78 0.94
N GLU A 44 -5.74 13.19 -0.24
CA GLU A 44 -5.12 14.50 -0.44
C GLU A 44 -6.16 15.62 -0.26
N LYS A 45 -7.33 15.52 -0.89
CA LYS A 45 -8.44 16.47 -0.72
C LYS A 45 -8.87 16.61 0.73
N MET A 46 -9.09 15.50 1.43
CA MET A 46 -9.50 15.49 2.84
C MET A 46 -8.53 16.28 3.73
N VAL A 47 -7.22 16.14 3.52
CA VAL A 47 -6.20 16.87 4.31
C VAL A 47 -6.08 18.33 3.87
N THR A 48 -6.24 18.62 2.58
CA THR A 48 -6.22 20.00 2.06
C THR A 48 -7.42 20.80 2.56
N GLU A 49 -8.61 20.21 2.55
CA GLU A 49 -9.85 20.83 3.05
C GLU A 49 -9.87 20.93 4.58
N ASN A 50 -9.21 20.00 5.27
CA ASN A 50 -9.18 19.95 6.73
C ASN A 50 -7.74 19.72 7.25
N PRO A 51 -6.94 20.80 7.41
CA PRO A 51 -5.54 20.71 7.83
C PRO A 51 -5.31 20.04 9.20
N LEU A 52 -6.35 19.98 10.05
CA LEU A 52 -6.33 19.26 11.33
C LEU A 52 -5.92 17.79 11.17
N TYR A 53 -6.24 17.17 10.03
CA TYR A 53 -5.86 15.78 9.78
C TYR A 53 -4.35 15.59 9.62
N LYS A 54 -3.61 16.60 9.17
CA LYS A 54 -2.13 16.51 9.04
C LYS A 54 -1.45 16.47 10.41
N GLY A 55 -1.94 17.27 11.36
CA GLY A 55 -1.37 17.39 12.71
C GLY A 55 -1.98 16.39 13.67
N ARG A 56 -3.14 16.74 14.25
CA ARG A 56 -3.77 16.02 15.38
C ARG A 56 -4.13 14.57 15.08
N TYR A 57 -4.44 14.25 13.83
CA TYR A 57 -4.86 12.90 13.42
C TYR A 57 -3.81 12.15 12.60
N HIS A 58 -2.58 12.68 12.51
CA HIS A 58 -1.41 12.01 11.93
C HIS A 58 -1.60 11.48 10.49
N VAL A 59 -2.47 12.08 9.68
CA VAL A 59 -2.64 11.79 8.25
C VAL A 59 -1.59 12.55 7.43
N SER A 60 -0.32 12.33 7.77
CA SER A 60 0.82 12.93 7.08
C SER A 60 0.96 12.40 5.64
N LYS A 61 1.86 12.99 4.85
CA LYS A 61 2.20 12.47 3.51
C LYS A 61 2.59 11.00 3.58
N THR A 62 3.44 10.63 4.55
CA THR A 62 3.89 9.25 4.78
C THR A 62 2.72 8.32 5.12
N THR A 63 1.81 8.74 6.00
CA THR A 63 0.62 7.95 6.35
C THR A 63 -0.26 7.70 5.12
N ARG A 64 -0.48 8.71 4.28
CA ARG A 64 -1.26 8.55 3.04
C ARG A 64 -0.60 7.58 2.06
N VAL A 65 0.72 7.62 1.93
CA VAL A 65 1.48 6.65 1.11
C VAL A 65 1.28 5.23 1.65
N ARG A 66 1.37 5.04 2.97
CA ARG A 66 1.13 3.74 3.62
C ARG A 66 -0.30 3.22 3.42
N LEU A 67 -1.30 4.10 3.49
CA LEU A 67 -2.70 3.74 3.22
C LEU A 67 -2.90 3.25 1.78
N VAL A 68 -2.31 3.95 0.80
CA VAL A 68 -2.37 3.52 -0.62
C VAL A 68 -1.62 2.20 -0.82
N ALA A 69 -0.48 2.00 -0.15
CA ALA A 69 0.25 0.74 -0.20
C ALA A 69 -0.58 -0.42 0.38
N ALA A 70 -1.22 -0.22 1.54
CA ALA A 70 -2.09 -1.22 2.16
C ALA A 70 -3.27 -1.60 1.24
N LEU A 71 -3.88 -0.63 0.58
CA LEU A 71 -4.91 -0.85 -0.45
C LEU A 71 -4.39 -1.71 -1.61
N ARG A 72 -3.19 -1.41 -2.14
CA ARG A 72 -2.57 -2.21 -3.20
C ARG A 72 -2.31 -3.65 -2.75
N CYS A 73 -1.80 -3.83 -1.54
CA CYS A 73 -1.56 -5.16 -0.97
C CYS A 73 -2.87 -5.95 -0.85
N ALA A 74 -3.95 -5.33 -0.36
CA ALA A 74 -5.26 -5.98 -0.28
C ALA A 74 -5.78 -6.41 -1.65
N ILE A 75 -5.72 -5.52 -2.66
CA ILE A 75 -6.13 -5.84 -4.04
C ILE A 75 -5.28 -7.00 -4.60
N HIS A 76 -3.95 -6.94 -4.43
CA HIS A 76 -3.05 -7.96 -4.93
C HIS A 76 -3.33 -9.33 -4.27
N PHE A 77 -3.46 -9.37 -2.94
CA PHE A 77 -3.74 -10.59 -2.20
C PHE A 77 -5.04 -11.27 -2.69
N LYS A 78 -6.12 -10.48 -2.85
CA LYS A 78 -7.40 -11.01 -3.35
C LYS A 78 -7.36 -11.39 -4.83
N SER A 79 -6.57 -10.70 -5.64
CA SER A 79 -6.33 -11.09 -7.03
C SER A 79 -5.60 -12.44 -7.12
N THR A 80 -4.64 -12.70 -6.23
CA THR A 80 -3.91 -13.96 -6.16
C THR A 80 -4.81 -15.10 -5.71
N GLU A 81 -5.59 -14.92 -4.63
CA GLU A 81 -6.57 -15.92 -4.17
C GLU A 81 -7.55 -16.32 -5.29
N LEU A 82 -7.99 -15.36 -6.11
CA LEU A 82 -8.86 -15.63 -7.26
C LEU A 82 -8.15 -16.36 -8.40
N LYS A 83 -6.89 -16.02 -8.69
CA LYS A 83 -6.09 -16.67 -9.74
C LYS A 83 -5.80 -18.12 -9.39
N GLU A 84 -5.53 -18.39 -8.12
CA GLU A 84 -5.28 -19.72 -7.57
C GLU A 84 -6.57 -20.50 -7.29
N GLN A 85 -7.74 -19.88 -7.51
CA GLN A 85 -9.06 -20.48 -7.30
C GLN A 85 -9.28 -20.98 -5.85
N THR A 86 -8.61 -20.36 -4.87
CA THR A 86 -8.74 -20.73 -3.45
C THR A 86 -10.03 -20.20 -2.83
N VAL A 87 -10.66 -19.20 -3.47
CA VAL A 87 -11.93 -18.58 -3.06
C VAL A 87 -12.78 -18.23 -4.27
N ASP A 88 -14.10 -18.18 -4.08
CA ASP A 88 -15.01 -17.69 -5.11
C ASP A 88 -14.99 -16.16 -5.22
N VAL A 89 -15.43 -15.64 -6.37
CA VAL A 89 -15.47 -14.20 -6.69
C VAL A 89 -16.27 -13.39 -5.66
N SER A 90 -17.41 -13.91 -5.21
CA SER A 90 -18.27 -13.20 -4.25
C SER A 90 -17.59 -13.07 -2.89
N THR A 91 -16.97 -14.14 -2.41
CA THR A 91 -16.19 -14.14 -1.17
C THR A 91 -14.97 -13.23 -1.26
N ALA A 92 -14.23 -13.26 -2.38
CA ALA A 92 -13.09 -12.36 -2.59
C ALA A 92 -13.49 -10.88 -2.54
N ILE A 93 -14.64 -10.51 -3.16
CA ILE A 93 -15.15 -9.14 -3.12
C ILE A 93 -15.51 -8.71 -1.70
N LYS A 94 -16.20 -9.57 -0.93
CA LYS A 94 -16.55 -9.27 0.48
C LYS A 94 -15.32 -9.07 1.33
N ARG A 95 -14.32 -9.96 1.20
CA ARG A 95 -13.04 -9.86 1.93
C ARG A 95 -12.24 -8.64 1.50
N LEU A 96 -12.15 -8.35 0.20
CA LEU A 96 -11.50 -7.14 -0.31
C LEU A 96 -12.13 -5.87 0.29
N ARG A 97 -13.46 -5.80 0.35
CA ARG A 97 -14.16 -4.67 0.96
C ARG A 97 -13.80 -4.50 2.43
N HIS A 98 -13.77 -5.60 3.18
CA HIS A 98 -13.34 -5.60 4.59
C HIS A 98 -11.91 -5.09 4.72
N ASP A 99 -10.99 -5.62 3.91
CA ASP A 99 -9.57 -5.25 3.95
C ASP A 99 -9.33 -3.78 3.59
N ILE A 100 -10.07 -3.23 2.62
CA ILE A 100 -10.00 -1.81 2.25
C ILE A 100 -10.43 -0.91 3.41
N ILE A 101 -11.52 -1.25 4.09
CA ILE A 101 -12.01 -0.47 5.25
C ILE A 101 -11.02 -0.59 6.41
N ASN A 102 -10.53 -1.80 6.66
CA ASN A 102 -9.61 -2.08 7.74
C ASN A 102 -8.17 -1.62 7.47
N SER A 103 -7.84 -1.22 6.24
CA SER A 103 -6.51 -0.72 5.87
C SER A 103 -6.09 0.49 6.70
N VAL A 104 -7.06 1.29 7.17
CA VAL A 104 -6.84 2.41 8.07
C VAL A 104 -6.34 1.92 9.43
N ASN A 105 -7.07 1.00 10.06
CA ASN A 105 -6.68 0.40 11.34
C ASN A 105 -5.30 -0.25 11.24
N HIS A 106 -5.05 -1.00 10.17
CA HIS A 106 -3.76 -1.62 9.87
C HIS A 106 -2.61 -0.59 9.85
N VAL A 107 -2.77 0.54 9.14
CA VAL A 107 -1.71 1.56 9.06
C VAL A 107 -1.47 2.26 10.39
N PHE A 108 -2.51 2.43 11.21
CA PHE A 108 -2.41 3.00 12.55
C PHE A 108 -2.06 1.97 13.65
N GLY A 109 -1.67 0.74 13.28
CA GLY A 109 -1.17 -0.27 14.21
C GLY A 109 -2.24 -1.05 14.97
N LYS A 110 -3.52 -0.90 14.61
CA LYS A 110 -4.63 -1.67 15.16
C LYS A 110 -4.88 -2.90 14.28
N HIS A 111 -4.46 -4.06 14.78
CA HIS A 111 -4.45 -5.31 14.01
C HIS A 111 -5.52 -6.32 14.45
N ASP A 112 -6.41 -5.95 15.37
CA ASP A 112 -7.52 -6.75 15.89
C ASP A 112 -8.48 -7.26 14.80
N GLN A 113 -8.68 -6.46 13.75
CA GLN A 113 -9.58 -6.78 12.63
C GLN A 113 -8.84 -7.11 11.32
N CYS A 114 -7.51 -7.23 11.38
CA CYS A 114 -6.70 -7.55 10.22
C CYS A 114 -6.90 -9.01 9.77
N SER A 115 -7.16 -9.19 8.48
CA SER A 115 -7.11 -10.50 7.83
C SER A 115 -5.68 -10.83 7.36
N ASP A 116 -5.51 -11.92 6.63
CA ASP A 116 -4.22 -12.44 6.19
C ASP A 116 -3.40 -11.47 5.31
N PHE A 117 -4.03 -10.45 4.69
CA PHE A 117 -3.27 -9.43 3.94
C PHE A 117 -2.29 -8.65 4.83
N CYS A 118 -2.56 -8.56 6.13
CA CYS A 118 -1.67 -7.94 7.11
C CYS A 118 -0.36 -8.74 7.29
N ARG A 119 -0.40 -10.05 7.02
CA ARG A 119 0.72 -10.98 7.19
C ARG A 119 1.51 -11.20 5.90
N ALA A 120 1.06 -10.67 4.76
CA ALA A 120 1.70 -10.87 3.46
C ALA A 120 3.17 -10.39 3.38
N LYS A 121 3.61 -9.49 4.28
CA LYS A 121 5.04 -9.12 4.43
C LYS A 121 5.84 -10.03 5.37
N ALA A 122 5.20 -10.71 6.31
CA ALA A 122 5.89 -11.53 7.32
C ALA A 122 6.41 -12.85 6.75
N GLN A 123 5.95 -13.28 5.58
CA GLN A 123 6.36 -14.53 4.93
C GLN A 123 7.47 -14.35 3.87
N GLN A 124 8.03 -13.14 3.73
CA GLN A 124 9.17 -12.89 2.83
C GLN A 124 10.53 -12.84 3.56
N THR A 125 10.57 -13.20 4.85
CA THR A 125 11.81 -13.26 5.64
C THR A 125 11.98 -14.66 6.22
N ASP A 126 12.34 -15.62 5.37
CA ASP A 126 12.90 -16.93 5.77
C ASP A 126 13.74 -17.52 4.62
N THR A 127 14.59 -16.68 4.03
CA THR A 127 15.80 -17.17 3.35
C THR A 127 16.98 -16.57 4.09
N SER A 128 17.57 -17.39 4.96
CA SER A 128 18.85 -17.18 5.62
C SER A 128 19.90 -16.69 4.62
N PHE A 129 20.27 -15.42 4.73
CA PHE A 129 21.56 -14.97 4.21
C PHE A 129 22.56 -15.07 5.35
N ASP A 130 23.34 -16.16 5.31
CA ASP A 130 24.56 -16.29 6.08
C ASP A 130 25.47 -15.11 5.72
N ILE A 131 25.64 -14.17 6.65
CA ILE A 131 26.69 -13.16 6.54
C ILE A 131 27.99 -13.86 6.89
N HIS A 132 28.66 -14.36 5.85
CA HIS A 132 30.05 -14.78 5.90
C HIS A 132 30.90 -13.51 6.03
N THR A 133 31.15 -13.05 7.25
CA THR A 133 32.04 -11.92 7.51
C THR A 133 33.48 -12.38 7.25
N CYS A 134 34.04 -11.95 6.13
CA CYS A 134 35.45 -12.16 5.80
C CYS A 134 36.32 -11.26 6.66
N THR A 135 37.05 -11.90 7.57
CA THR A 135 38.11 -11.36 8.40
C THR A 135 39.21 -10.74 7.52
N THR A 136 39.39 -9.42 7.62
CA THR A 136 40.68 -8.78 7.35
C THR A 136 41.22 -8.24 8.67
N SER A 137 42.25 -8.94 9.14
CA SER A 137 43.15 -8.54 10.22
C SER A 137 43.71 -7.15 9.99
N ASN A 138 43.65 -6.29 11.01
CA ASN A 138 44.84 -5.59 11.48
C ASN A 138 44.69 -5.24 12.95
N THR A 139 45.75 -5.64 13.66
CA THR A 139 46.15 -5.42 15.05
C THR A 139 45.81 -4.04 15.56
N ASP A 140 45.33 -3.93 16.81
CA ASP A 140 45.79 -2.85 17.67
C ASP A 140 45.73 -3.16 19.16
N HIS A 141 46.71 -2.55 19.82
CA HIS A 141 47.21 -2.74 21.16
C HIS A 141 46.39 -1.93 22.18
N SER A 142 46.29 -2.44 23.41
CA SER A 142 45.65 -1.82 24.59
C SER A 142 46.04 -0.36 24.85
N THR A 143 45.10 0.52 25.25
CA THR A 143 44.98 1.12 26.61
C THR A 143 43.89 2.21 26.75
N THR A 144 43.12 2.09 27.84
CA THR A 144 42.52 3.10 28.75
C THR A 144 42.32 4.57 28.35
N SER A 145 41.13 5.08 28.73
CA SER A 145 40.80 6.35 29.43
C SER A 145 39.75 7.26 28.75
N SER A 146 38.66 7.53 29.49
CA SER A 146 37.73 8.67 29.29
C SER A 146 38.39 9.99 29.77
N PRO A 147 37.79 11.22 29.64
CA PRO A 147 36.48 11.63 29.09
C PRO A 147 36.54 12.89 28.17
N THR A 148 35.39 13.36 27.65
CA THR A 148 34.93 14.79 27.52
C THR A 148 34.06 15.06 26.27
N ILE A 149 33.06 15.90 26.50
CA ILE A 149 31.94 16.45 25.69
C ILE A 149 32.38 17.19 24.41
N ILE A 150 31.68 17.01 23.27
CA ILE A 150 31.40 18.03 22.23
C ILE A 150 30.03 17.75 21.55
N GLU A 151 29.22 18.81 21.41
CA GLU A 151 27.99 18.91 20.60
C GLU A 151 28.27 18.73 19.10
N ASN A 152 27.38 18.03 18.37
CA ASN A 152 26.54 18.65 17.34
C ASN A 152 25.73 17.59 16.58
N SER A 153 24.54 18.05 16.21
CA SER A 153 23.50 17.48 15.37
C SER A 153 23.97 16.92 14.04
N ASP A 154 23.49 15.73 13.68
CA ASP A 154 23.30 15.30 12.29
C ASP A 154 22.06 14.39 12.18
N GLU A 155 21.21 14.68 11.19
CA GLU A 155 20.07 13.86 10.78
C GLU A 155 20.50 12.43 10.42
N PRO A 156 19.58 11.45 10.52
CA PRO A 156 19.67 10.27 9.67
C PRO A 156 18.47 10.15 8.72
N ASP A 157 18.84 10.18 7.44
CA ASP A 157 18.52 9.21 6.40
C ASP A 157 17.09 9.13 5.86
N GLN A 158 16.93 9.85 4.74
CA GLN A 158 16.07 9.50 3.63
C GLN A 158 16.40 8.08 3.13
N LEU A 159 15.56 7.10 3.45
CA LEU A 159 15.52 5.83 2.73
C LEU A 159 14.60 5.96 1.51
N ASP A 160 15.23 6.20 0.37
CA ASP A 160 14.66 6.08 -0.97
C ASP A 160 14.09 4.67 -1.16
N CYS A 161 12.76 4.57 -1.23
CA CYS A 161 12.08 3.35 -1.65
C CYS A 161 11.85 3.42 -3.16
N GLN A 162 12.86 2.97 -3.91
CA GLN A 162 12.76 2.71 -5.33
C GLN A 162 11.88 1.46 -5.54
N ILE A 163 10.77 1.62 -6.26
CA ILE A 163 9.85 0.53 -6.63
C ILE A 163 9.98 0.39 -8.15
N ASP A 164 10.61 -0.70 -8.58
CA ASP A 164 10.66 -1.09 -9.99
C ASP A 164 9.37 -1.82 -10.39
N PHE A 165 9.04 -1.66 -11.69
CA PHE A 165 7.72 -1.77 -12.32
C PHE A 165 7.09 -3.15 -12.39
#